data_AF-A0A847W532-F1
#
_entry.id   AF-A0A847W532-F1
#
_cell.length_a   1.000
_cell.length_b   1.000
_cell.length_c   1.000
_cell.angle_alpha   90.00
_cell.angle_beta   90.00
_cell.angle_gamma   90.00
#
_symmetry.space_group_name_H-M   'P 1'
#
loop_
_entity.id
_entity.type
_entity.pdbx_description
1 polymer ?
#
loop_
_entity_poly.entity_id
_entity_poly.type
_entity_poly.pdbx_seq_one_letter_code
_entity_poly.pdbx_strand_id
1 'polypeptide(L)'
;MTNRKRANEVGKHRVAYDKNKQKILATQSVCAICGKPVDKSLKYPHPLSATIDHIVPLDLGGHPSDIANLQLTHWTCNRQKYNKLADGSVVVPKDKAISNRVLPQSINWMNYKAE
;
A
#
# COMPACT_ATOMS: atom_id res chain seq x y z
N MET A 1 -20.94 9.84 -4.05
CA MET A 1 -19.88 8.88 -3.66
C MET A 1 -20.07 8.55 -2.19
N THR A 2 -20.62 7.38 -1.85
CA THR A 2 -20.73 6.98 -0.44
C THR A 2 -19.33 6.76 0.11
N ASN A 3 -18.94 7.56 1.11
CA ASN A 3 -17.68 7.44 1.84
C ASN A 3 -17.70 6.14 2.67
N ARG A 4 -17.54 4.99 2.01
CA ARG A 4 -17.44 3.68 2.67
C ARG A 4 -16.08 3.64 3.37
N LYS A 5 -16.11 3.69 4.70
CA LYS A 5 -14.94 3.50 5.56
C LYS A 5 -14.26 2.18 5.20
N ARG A 6 -12.92 2.16 5.18
CA ARG A 6 -12.13 0.96 4.87
C ARG A 6 -12.33 -0.10 5.95
N ALA A 7 -12.09 -1.37 5.61
CA ALA A 7 -12.31 -2.50 6.52
C ALA A 7 -11.52 -2.41 7.85
N ASN A 8 -10.35 -1.74 7.83
CA ASN A 8 -9.54 -1.46 9.01
C ASN A 8 -10.05 -0.29 9.87
N GLU A 9 -11.01 0.50 9.38
CA GLU A 9 -11.59 1.66 10.07
C GLU A 9 -12.91 1.32 10.80
N VAL A 10 -13.39 0.07 10.69
CA VAL A 10 -14.71 -0.36 11.17
C VAL A 10 -14.62 -1.54 12.15
N GLY A 11 -15.33 -1.43 13.27
CA GLY A 11 -15.65 -2.56 14.17
C GLY A 11 -14.44 -3.24 14.84
N LYS A 12 -14.49 -4.57 14.93
CA LYS A 12 -13.51 -5.43 15.64
C LYS A 12 -12.09 -5.35 15.05
N HIS A 13 -11.98 -5.11 13.74
CA HIS A 13 -10.70 -5.03 13.04
C HIS A 13 -9.88 -3.80 13.41
N ARG A 14 -10.53 -2.69 13.77
CA ARG A 14 -9.86 -1.46 14.23
C ARG A 14 -9.08 -1.69 15.52
N VAL A 15 -9.68 -2.35 16.51
CA VAL A 15 -9.03 -2.60 17.81
C VAL A 15 -7.82 -3.51 17.65
N ALA A 16 -7.95 -4.56 16.83
CA ALA A 16 -6.84 -5.45 16.53
C ALA A 16 -5.72 -4.73 15.75
N TYR A 17 -6.08 -3.90 14.78
CA TYR A 17 -5.15 -3.06 14.03
C TYR A 17 -4.40 -2.10 14.93
N ASP A 18 -5.09 -1.36 15.82
CA ASP A 18 -4.47 -0.40 16.74
C ASP A 18 -3.49 -1.09 17.70
N LYS A 19 -3.83 -2.28 18.21
CA LYS A 19 -2.93 -3.10 19.03
C LYS A 19 -1.69 -3.53 18.25
N ASN A 20 -1.86 -4.04 17.04
CA ASN A 20 -0.75 -4.49 16.20
C ASN A 20 0.11 -3.31 15.73
N LYS A 21 -0.50 -2.15 15.52
CA LYS A 21 0.19 -0.90 15.23
C LYS A 21 1.15 -0.51 16.34
N GLN A 22 0.71 -0.52 17.59
CA GLN A 22 1.59 -0.21 18.72
C GLN A 22 2.71 -1.23 18.85
N LYS A 23 2.43 -2.53 18.64
CA LYS A 23 3.46 -3.57 18.64
C LYS A 23 4.52 -3.32 17.58
N ILE A 24 4.14 -3.10 16.33
CA ILE A 24 5.08 -2.87 15.22
C ILE A 24 5.89 -1.59 15.44
N LEU A 25 5.25 -0.52 15.92
CA LEU A 25 5.95 0.72 16.26
C LEU A 25 6.91 0.55 17.44
N ALA A 26 6.72 -0.43 18.32
CA ALA A 26 7.67 -0.75 19.39
C ALA A 26 8.82 -1.65 18.89
N THR A 27 8.51 -2.68 18.08
CA THR A 27 9.48 -3.72 17.70
C THR A 27 10.33 -3.37 16.49
N GLN A 28 9.78 -2.66 15.49
CA GLN A 28 10.46 -2.36 14.23
C GLN A 28 10.98 -0.91 14.24
N SER A 29 12.15 -0.70 13.66
CA SER A 29 12.77 0.63 13.48
C SER A 29 13.17 0.93 12.03
N VAL A 30 13.07 -0.07 11.15
CA VAL A 30 13.51 -0.01 9.75
C VAL A 30 12.30 -0.03 8.83
N CYS A 31 12.33 0.78 7.78
CA CYS A 31 11.32 0.79 6.73
C CYS A 31 11.48 -0.45 5.85
N ALA A 32 10.40 -1.23 5.69
CA ALA A 32 10.42 -2.45 4.88
C ALA A 32 10.53 -2.19 3.37
N ILE A 33 10.17 -0.99 2.89
CA ILE A 33 10.21 -0.65 1.46
C ILE A 33 11.61 -0.15 1.05
N CYS A 34 12.21 0.76 1.83
CA CYS A 34 13.48 1.40 1.46
C CYS A 34 14.68 0.93 2.27
N GLY A 35 14.49 0.10 3.30
CA GLY A 35 15.54 -0.43 4.16
C GLY A 35 16.20 0.59 5.10
N LYS A 36 15.74 1.85 5.12
CA LYS A 36 16.30 2.92 5.95
C LYS A 36 15.60 3.00 7.31
N PRO A 37 16.29 3.47 8.38
CA PRO A 37 15.65 3.69 9.66
C PRO A 37 14.52 4.73 9.57
N VAL A 38 13.48 4.54 10.37
CA VAL A 38 12.32 5.41 10.46
C VAL A 38 12.40 6.20 11.76
N ASP A 39 12.41 7.52 11.64
CA ASP A 39 12.33 8.41 12.79
C ASP A 39 10.87 8.52 13.27
N LYS A 40 10.60 7.97 14.46
CA LYS A 40 9.27 7.92 15.07
C LYS A 40 8.88 9.24 15.74
N SER A 41 9.81 10.19 15.88
CA SER A 41 9.52 11.53 16.42
C SER A 41 8.72 12.39 15.44
N LEU A 42 8.83 12.08 14.14
CA LEU A 42 8.20 12.83 13.06
C LEU A 42 6.70 12.52 13.01
N LYS A 43 5.89 13.56 13.23
CA LYS A 43 4.43 13.47 13.13
C LYS A 43 3.97 13.54 11.68
N TYR A 44 2.84 12.89 11.40
CA TYR A 44 2.11 13.07 10.15
C TYR A 44 1.75 14.57 9.96
N PRO A 45 1.86 15.16 8.76
CA PRO A 45 2.08 14.57 7.43
C PRO A 45 3.53 14.62 6.92
N HIS A 46 4.54 14.57 7.80
CA HIS A 46 5.93 14.66 7.36
C HIS A 46 6.30 13.50 6.40
N PRO A 47 7.08 13.74 5.33
CA PRO A 47 7.42 12.72 4.33
C PRO A 47 8.03 11.44 4.92
N LEU A 48 8.90 11.59 5.90
CA LEU A 48 9.58 10.50 6.60
C LEU A 48 8.86 10.04 7.87
N SER A 49 7.61 10.46 8.09
CA SER A 49 6.85 10.01 9.27
C SER A 49 6.57 8.51 9.21
N ALA A 50 6.55 7.89 10.40
CA ALA A 50 6.26 6.47 10.55
C ALA A 50 4.81 6.17 10.19
N THR A 51 4.60 5.29 9.22
CA THR A 51 3.29 4.82 8.78
C THR A 51 3.27 3.29 8.72
N ILE A 52 2.11 2.70 8.96
CA ILE A 52 1.91 1.26 8.83
C ILE A 52 1.32 0.98 7.45
N ASP A 53 2.00 0.12 6.72
CA ASP A 53 1.59 -0.34 5.41
C ASP A 53 1.09 -1.78 5.49
N HIS A 54 0.15 -2.12 4.61
CA HIS A 54 -0.31 -3.49 4.44
C HIS A 54 0.49 -4.12 3.30
N ILE A 55 1.21 -5.23 3.54
CA ILE A 55 2.02 -5.93 2.54
C ILE A 55 1.15 -6.27 1.33
N VAL A 56 0.01 -6.92 1.58
CA VAL A 56 -1.08 -7.13 0.63
C VAL A 56 -2.16 -6.07 0.87
N PRO A 57 -2.44 -5.20 -0.12
CA PRO A 57 -3.51 -4.22 -0.06
C PRO A 57 -4.89 -4.85 0.22
N LEU A 58 -5.75 -4.12 0.94
CA LEU A 58 -7.11 -4.57 1.25
C LEU A 58 -7.94 -4.82 -0.02
N ASP A 59 -7.72 -4.01 -1.05
CA ASP A 59 -8.41 -4.13 -2.35
C ASP A 59 -8.08 -5.46 -3.07
N LEU A 60 -6.97 -6.10 -2.70
CA LEU A 60 -6.50 -7.37 -3.25
C LEU A 60 -6.80 -8.58 -2.33
N GLY A 61 -7.63 -8.38 -1.29
CA GLY A 61 -8.00 -9.44 -0.35
C GLY A 61 -7.06 -9.59 0.85
N GLY A 62 -6.18 -8.61 1.10
CA GLY A 62 -5.33 -8.60 2.29
C GLY A 62 -6.14 -8.51 3.58
N HIS A 63 -5.73 -9.25 4.61
CA HIS A 63 -6.40 -9.20 5.91
C HIS A 63 -6.11 -7.86 6.62
N PRO A 64 -7.13 -7.14 7.14
CA PRO A 64 -6.98 -5.79 7.69
C PRO A 64 -6.32 -5.72 9.07
N SER A 65 -6.19 -6.85 9.77
CA SER A 65 -5.70 -6.88 11.15
C SER A 65 -4.58 -7.89 11.38
N ASP A 66 -4.11 -8.57 10.34
CA ASP A 66 -3.10 -9.61 10.53
C ASP A 66 -1.72 -8.96 10.72
N ILE A 67 -1.01 -9.35 11.78
CA ILE A 67 0.32 -8.82 12.07
C ILE A 67 1.32 -9.20 10.99
N ALA A 68 1.15 -10.36 10.35
CA ALA A 68 1.99 -10.80 9.24
C ALA A 68 1.77 -9.96 7.97
N ASN A 69 0.63 -9.29 7.85
CA ASN A 69 0.33 -8.41 6.72
C ASN A 69 0.69 -6.95 6.99
N LEU A 70 1.18 -6.59 8.18
CA LEU A 70 1.48 -5.20 8.56
C LEU A 70 2.98 -4.98 8.68
N GLN A 71 3.46 -3.87 8.13
CA GLN A 71 4.89 -3.52 8.16
C GLN A 71 5.11 -2.03 8.41
N LEU A 72 6.23 -1.70 9.07
CA LEU A 72 6.66 -0.33 9.28
C LEU A 72 7.23 0.27 8.00
N THR A 73 6.75 1.45 7.61
CA THR A 73 7.21 2.18 6.42
C THR A 73 7.25 3.69 6.66
N HIS A 74 8.00 4.42 5.83
CA HIS A 74 7.83 5.87 5.75
C HIS A 74 6.53 6.21 5.02
N TRP A 75 5.94 7.36 5.35
CA TRP A 75 4.73 7.85 4.70
C TRP A 75 4.88 8.00 3.18
N THR A 76 6.00 8.55 2.71
CA THR A 76 6.30 8.67 1.26
C THR A 76 6.42 7.31 0.58
N CYS A 77 7.13 6.36 1.21
CA CYS A 77 7.31 5.02 0.67
C CYS A 77 5.96 4.30 0.54
N ASN A 78 5.12 4.37 1.57
CA ASN A 78 3.77 3.80 1.54
C ASN A 78 2.92 4.42 0.40
N ARG A 79 2.97 5.75 0.27
CA ARG A 79 2.25 6.46 -0.80
C ARG A 79 2.72 6.07 -2.20
N GLN A 80 4.01 5.81 -2.38
CA GLN A 80 4.58 5.37 -3.66
C GLN A 80 4.25 3.91 -3.98
N LYS A 81 4.19 3.03 -2.97
CA LYS A 81 3.85 1.61 -3.14
C LYS A 81 2.44 1.43 -3.70
N TYR A 82 1.46 2.18 -3.19
CA TYR A 82 0.06 2.06 -3.59
C TYR A 82 -0.41 0.59 -3.53
N ASN A 83 -1.24 0.14 -4.48
CA ASN A 83 -1.75 -1.23 -4.57
C ASN A 83 -0.76 -2.20 -5.27
N LYS A 84 0.55 -1.95 -5.20
CA LYS A 84 1.57 -2.86 -5.73
C LYS A 84 2.07 -3.78 -4.62
N LEU A 85 2.35 -5.04 -4.96
CA LEU A 85 3.09 -5.91 -4.04
C LEU A 85 4.56 -5.47 -3.99
N ALA A 86 5.26 -5.83 -2.92
CA ALA A 86 6.65 -5.44 -2.69
C ALA A 86 7.59 -5.90 -3.82
N ASP A 87 7.29 -7.03 -4.46
CA ASP A 87 8.04 -7.59 -5.60
C ASP A 87 7.90 -6.78 -6.90
N GLY A 88 7.19 -5.65 -6.86
CA GLY A 88 6.86 -4.86 -8.04
C GLY A 88 5.76 -5.50 -8.91
N SER A 89 5.33 -6.72 -8.59
CA SER A 89 4.19 -7.36 -9.26
C SER A 89 2.92 -6.57 -8.98
N VAL A 90 2.38 -5.96 -10.03
CA VAL A 90 1.03 -5.40 -10.01
C VAL A 90 0.09 -6.59 -10.10
N VAL A 91 -0.59 -6.94 -9.00
CA VAL A 91 -1.75 -7.83 -9.11
C VAL A 91 -2.82 -7.01 -9.81
N VAL A 92 -2.91 -7.20 -11.12
CA VAL A 92 -3.98 -6.62 -11.92
C VAL A 92 -5.24 -7.37 -11.48
N PRO A 93 -6.25 -6.69 -10.90
CA PRO A 93 -7.57 -7.30 -10.73
C PRO A 93 -7.97 -7.90 -12.08
N LYS A 94 -8.39 -9.17 -12.08
CA LYS A 94 -8.82 -9.87 -13.31
C LYS A 94 -9.91 -9.10 -14.07
N ASP A 95 -10.61 -8.20 -13.36
CA ASP A 95 -11.74 -7.41 -13.86
C ASP A 95 -11.46 -5.91 -13.94
N LYS A 96 -10.23 -5.48 -14.30
CA LYS A 96 -10.04 -4.05 -14.64
C LYS A 96 -10.81 -3.73 -15.91
N ALA A 97 -12.02 -3.19 -15.74
CA ALA A 97 -12.75 -2.49 -16.77
C ALA A 97 -11.80 -1.50 -17.47
N ILE A 98 -11.80 -1.53 -18.79
CA ILE A 98 -11.01 -0.62 -19.64
C ILE A 98 -11.31 0.81 -19.17
N SER A 99 -10.27 1.51 -18.73
CA SER A 99 -10.36 2.92 -18.29
C SER A 99 -9.44 3.75 -19.17
N ASN A 100 -9.64 5.06 -19.25
CA ASN A 100 -8.78 5.95 -20.06
C ASN A 100 -7.28 5.92 -19.67
N ARG A 101 -6.93 5.32 -18.52
CA ARG A 101 -5.54 5.11 -18.07
C ARG A 101 -4.95 3.76 -18.50
N VAL A 102 -5.82 2.83 -18.90
CA VAL A 102 -5.51 1.48 -19.38
C VAL A 102 -6.29 1.27 -20.68
N LEU A 103 -6.19 2.24 -21.58
CA LEU A 103 -6.74 2.10 -22.92
C LEU A 103 -5.77 1.22 -23.71
N PRO A 104 -6.24 0.14 -24.36
CA PRO A 104 -5.41 -0.59 -25.30
C PRO A 104 -4.88 0.40 -26.34
N GLN A 105 -3.55 0.45 -26.51
CA GLN A 105 -2.99 1.21 -27.62
C GLN A 105 -3.46 0.52 -28.91
N SER A 106 -4.02 1.30 -29.83
CA SER A 106 -4.46 0.80 -31.15
C SER A 106 -3.31 0.25 -31.98
N ILE A 107 -2.08 0.69 -31.70
CA ILE A 107 -0.85 0.35 -32.42
C ILE A 107 0.21 0.00 -31.39
N ASN A 108 1.03 -1.01 -31.67
CA ASN A 108 2.23 -1.30 -30.89
C ASN A 108 3.38 -0.40 -31.37
N TRP A 109 3.64 0.67 -30.62
CA TRP A 109 4.64 1.69 -30.98
C TRP A 109 6.07 1.15 -31.01
N MET A 110 6.36 0.05 -30.30
CA MET A 110 7.70 -0.57 -30.36
C MET A 110 7.98 -1.23 -31.71
N ASN A 111 6.94 -1.64 -32.43
CA ASN A 111 7.04 -2.33 -33.72
C ASN A 111 6.63 -1.42 -34.89
N TYR A 112 6.27 -0.16 -34.62
CA TYR A 112 5.88 0.76 -35.67
C TYR A 112 7.09 1.13 -36.52
N LYS A 113 7.02 0.86 -37.82
CA LYS A 113 7.91 1.42 -38.83
C LYS A 113 7.06 2.29 -39.76
N ALA A 114 7.45 3.54 -39.92
CA ALA A 114 6.90 4.37 -40.97
C ALA A 114 7.46 3.84 -42.30
N GLU A 115 6.55 3.50 -43.24
CA GLU A 115 6.90 3.27 -44.64
C GLU A 115 7.36 4.58 -45.31
#